data_AF-A0AA40ENI7-F1
#
_entry.id   AF-A0AA40ENI7-F1
#
_cell.length_a   1.000
_cell.length_b   1.000
_cell.length_c   1.000
_cell.angle_alpha   90.00
_cell.angle_beta   90.00
_cell.angle_gamma   90.00
#
_symmetry.space_group_name_H-M   'P 1'
#
loop_
_entity.id
_entity.type
_entity.pdbx_description
1 polymer ?
#
loop_
_entity_poly.entity_id
_entity_poly.type
_entity_poly.pdbx_seq_one_letter_code
_entity_poly.pdbx_strand_id
1 'polypeptide(L)'
;MDYETVPADNCRSLIRSGNGGLLLSGANMNYLSSCLSQPNSGVAKNHELRNILNPTCTEGFDEVCTLDLAKSNQASCPHALGTPNALTSAPVYNIQYGTGKKVLAA
;
A
#
# COMPACT_ATOMS: atom_id res chain seq x y z
N MET A 1 2.82 10.14 -27.70
CA MET A 1 2.97 10.26 -26.24
C MET A 1 4.35 9.71 -25.97
N ASP A 2 5.30 10.58 -25.66
CA ASP A 2 6.69 10.18 -25.44
C ASP A 2 6.84 9.87 -23.95
N TYR A 3 7.16 8.62 -23.63
CA TYR A 3 7.40 8.18 -22.26
C TYR A 3 8.67 7.33 -22.21
N GLU A 4 9.34 7.33 -21.08
CA GLU A 4 10.49 6.47 -20.79
C GLU A 4 10.28 5.72 -19.48
N THR A 5 10.92 4.56 -19.35
CA THR A 5 10.93 3.82 -18.10
C THR A 5 12.14 4.26 -17.29
N VAL A 6 11.90 4.82 -16.10
CA VAL A 6 12.95 5.27 -15.18
C VAL A 6 13.03 4.37 -13.94
N PRO A 7 14.17 4.35 -13.22
CA PRO A 7 14.28 3.64 -11.95
C PRO A 7 13.23 4.10 -10.93
N ALA A 8 12.69 3.16 -10.15
CA ALA A 8 11.70 3.45 -9.10
C ALA A 8 12.23 4.41 -8.02
N ASP A 9 13.54 4.45 -7.82
CA ASP A 9 14.21 5.36 -6.87
C ASP A 9 13.96 6.84 -7.19
N ASN A 10 13.64 7.18 -8.43
CA ASN A 10 13.25 8.54 -8.80
C ASN A 10 11.96 8.99 -8.09
N CYS A 11 11.13 8.06 -7.64
CA CYS A 11 9.90 8.32 -6.90
C CYS A 11 10.10 8.33 -5.38
N ARG A 12 11.32 8.09 -4.87
CA ARG A 12 11.55 7.88 -3.43
C ARG A 12 11.16 9.08 -2.57
N SER A 13 11.31 10.30 -3.08
CA SER A 13 10.88 11.53 -2.40
C SER A 13 9.36 11.65 -2.21
N LEU A 14 8.58 10.85 -2.94
CA LEU A 14 7.12 10.78 -2.83
C LEU A 14 6.67 9.76 -1.77
N ILE A 15 7.52 8.79 -1.42
CA ILE A 15 7.23 7.76 -0.43
C ILE A 15 7.56 8.30 0.97
N ARG A 16 6.52 8.52 1.78
CA ARG A 16 6.65 9.11 3.13
C ARG A 16 6.43 8.13 4.27
N SER A 17 6.43 6.83 3.99
CA SER A 17 6.44 5.79 5.03
C SER A 17 7.72 5.90 5.86
N GLY A 18 7.65 5.55 7.14
CA GLY A 18 8.79 5.68 8.06
C GLY A 18 10.02 4.86 7.64
N ASN A 19 9.82 3.77 6.88
CA ASN A 19 10.89 2.94 6.32
C ASN A 19 11.21 3.24 4.85
N GLY A 20 10.53 4.19 4.21
CA GLY A 20 10.70 4.54 2.80
C GLY A 20 10.24 3.47 1.80
N GLY A 21 9.54 2.43 2.27
CA GLY A 21 8.94 1.38 1.43
C GLY A 21 7.55 1.76 0.93
N LEU A 22 7.17 1.24 -0.24
CA LEU A 22 5.82 1.43 -0.76
C LEU A 22 4.80 0.77 0.18
N LEU A 23 3.81 1.54 0.66
CA LEU A 23 2.74 1.01 1.51
C LEU A 23 1.80 0.15 0.66
N LEU A 24 1.59 -1.09 1.09
CA LEU A 24 0.68 -2.03 0.46
C LEU A 24 -0.29 -2.59 1.50
N SER A 25 -1.50 -2.93 1.07
CA SER A 25 -2.48 -3.60 1.93
C SER A 25 -2.03 -5.05 2.19
N GLY A 26 -1.85 -5.41 3.46
CA GLY A 26 -1.62 -6.79 3.89
C GLY A 26 -2.82 -7.72 3.64
N ALA A 27 -4.00 -7.15 3.41
CA ALA A 27 -5.21 -7.89 3.04
C ALA A 27 -5.27 -8.25 1.54
N ASN A 28 -4.36 -7.71 0.71
CA ASN A 28 -4.27 -8.04 -0.72
C ASN A 28 -2.81 -8.30 -1.16
N MET A 29 -2.46 -9.59 -1.25
CA MET A 29 -1.10 -10.04 -1.52
C MET A 29 -0.77 -10.24 -3.01
N ASN A 30 -1.72 -10.08 -3.92
CA ASN A 30 -1.53 -10.43 -5.34
C ASN A 30 -0.41 -9.62 -6.01
N TYR A 31 -0.40 -8.30 -5.78
CA TYR A 31 0.62 -7.42 -6.34
C TYR A 31 2.01 -7.70 -5.76
N LEU A 32 2.11 -7.76 -4.43
CA LEU A 32 3.39 -8.02 -3.76
C LEU A 32 3.96 -9.38 -4.17
N SER A 33 3.14 -10.43 -4.22
CA SER A 33 3.57 -11.77 -4.66
C SER A 33 4.19 -11.75 -6.06
N SER A 34 3.56 -11.02 -6.99
CA SER A 34 4.07 -10.83 -8.35
C SER A 34 5.42 -10.08 -8.36
N CYS A 35 5.57 -9.06 -7.51
CA CYS A 35 6.83 -8.34 -7.36
C CYS A 35 7.92 -9.20 -6.72
N LEU A 36 7.61 -10.02 -5.72
CA LEU A 36 8.58 -10.91 -5.04
C LEU A 36 9.14 -11.98 -5.97
N SER A 37 8.37 -12.40 -6.98
CA SER A 37 8.85 -13.26 -8.07
C SER A 37 9.87 -12.56 -8.99
N GLN A 38 10.00 -11.23 -8.87
CA GLN A 38 11.00 -10.40 -9.53
C GLN A 38 11.86 -9.73 -8.46
N PRO A 39 12.84 -10.43 -7.87
CA PRO A 39 13.57 -9.98 -6.67
C PRO A 39 14.33 -8.66 -6.86
N ASN A 40 14.57 -8.26 -8.11
CA ASN A 40 15.20 -6.99 -8.45
C ASN A 40 14.23 -5.81 -8.62
N SER A 41 12.92 -6.03 -8.52
CA SER A 41 11.93 -4.96 -8.58
C SER A 41 12.03 -4.03 -7.37
N GLY A 42 11.71 -2.75 -7.57
CA GLY A 42 11.77 -1.74 -6.50
C GLY A 42 10.88 -2.10 -5.31
N VAL A 43 9.70 -2.67 -5.57
CA VAL A 43 8.73 -3.09 -4.53
C VAL A 43 9.21 -4.30 -3.76
N ALA A 44 9.79 -5.32 -4.42
CA ALA A 44 10.34 -6.48 -3.72
C ALA A 44 11.40 -6.08 -2.69
N LYS A 45 12.19 -5.05 -3.00
CA LYS A 45 13.24 -4.50 -2.12
C LYS A 45 12.73 -3.49 -1.09
N ASN A 46 11.64 -2.77 -1.40
CA ASN A 46 11.17 -1.64 -0.59
C ASN A 46 9.63 -1.62 -0.49
N HIS A 47 9.08 -2.34 0.49
CA HIS A 47 7.63 -2.33 0.79
C HIS A 47 7.37 -2.37 2.29
N GLU A 48 6.18 -1.93 2.68
CA GLU A 48 5.63 -2.07 4.03
C GLU A 48 4.17 -2.57 3.90
N LEU A 49 3.81 -3.58 4.67
CA LEU A 49 2.43 -4.08 4.70
C LEU A 49 1.65 -3.40 5.82
N ARG A 50 0.46 -2.91 5.51
CA ARG A 50 -0.49 -2.32 6.47
C ARG A 50 -1.80 -3.07 6.51
N ASN A 51 -2.42 -3.18 7.69
CA ASN A 51 -3.73 -3.83 7.84
C ASN A 51 -4.90 -2.92 7.41
N ILE A 52 -4.79 -2.29 6.24
CA ILE A 52 -5.84 -1.44 5.66
C ILE A 52 -6.58 -2.26 4.61
N LEU A 53 -7.91 -2.31 4.71
CA LEU A 53 -8.75 -3.20 3.90
C LEU A 53 -9.01 -2.65 2.50
N ASN A 54 -9.14 -1.32 2.35
CA ASN A 54 -9.57 -0.70 1.11
C ASN A 54 -8.67 0.47 0.66
N PRO A 55 -8.66 0.80 -0.65
CA PRO A 55 -7.79 1.84 -1.19
C PRO A 55 -8.22 3.27 -0.81
N THR A 56 -9.42 3.46 -0.27
CA THR A 56 -9.91 4.75 0.23
C THR A 56 -9.55 4.99 1.70
N CYS A 57 -8.87 4.03 2.34
CA CYS A 57 -8.46 4.04 3.75
C CYS A 57 -9.61 4.29 4.72
N THR A 58 -10.83 3.82 4.40
CA THR A 58 -12.01 3.96 5.26
C THR A 58 -12.23 2.74 6.15
N GLU A 59 -11.57 1.62 5.86
CA GLU A 59 -11.69 0.36 6.60
C GLU A 59 -10.33 -0.27 6.93
N GLY A 60 -10.19 -0.78 8.15
CA GLY A 60 -9.03 -1.53 8.64
C GLY A 60 -8.40 -0.93 9.91
N PHE A 61 -7.14 -1.28 10.12
CA PHE A 61 -6.29 -0.81 11.20
C PHE A 61 -4.99 -0.22 10.64
N ASP A 62 -4.62 0.96 11.14
CA ASP A 62 -3.39 1.67 10.73
C ASP A 62 -2.14 1.07 11.42
N GLU A 63 -1.88 -0.22 11.18
CA GLU A 63 -0.82 -0.98 11.85
C GLU A 63 0.11 -1.66 10.84
N VAL A 64 1.34 -1.91 11.25
CA VAL A 64 2.33 -2.61 10.42
C VAL A 64 2.15 -4.11 10.54
N CYS A 65 2.21 -4.80 9.41
CA CYS A 65 2.17 -6.25 9.32
C CYS A 65 3.54 -6.82 8.91
N THR A 66 3.77 -8.07 9.26
CA THR A 66 4.97 -8.84 8.87
C THR A 66 4.61 -9.93 7.87
N LEU A 67 5.57 -10.36 7.05
CA LEU A 67 5.38 -11.43 6.07
C LEU A 67 6.48 -12.48 6.23
N ASP A 68 6.05 -13.72 6.43
CA ASP A 68 6.93 -14.90 6.44
C ASP A 68 6.36 -15.93 5.48
N LEU A 69 6.83 -15.88 4.23
CA LEU A 69 6.38 -16.77 3.15
C LEU A 69 6.74 -18.24 3.39
N ALA A 70 7.64 -18.55 4.32
CA ALA A 70 7.90 -19.93 4.71
C ALA A 70 6.79 -20.49 5.61
N LYS A 71 5.97 -19.62 6.23
CA LYS A 71 4.85 -19.99 7.11
C LYS A 71 3.48 -19.79 6.47
N SER A 72 3.28 -18.68 5.75
CA SER A 72 1.97 -18.30 5.22
C SER A 72 2.09 -17.44 3.97
N ASN A 73 1.10 -17.55 3.08
CA ASN A 73 0.93 -16.64 1.94
C ASN A 73 0.21 -15.32 2.32
N GLN A 74 -0.17 -15.16 3.59
CA GLN A 74 -0.82 -13.97 4.14
C GLN A 74 0.10 -13.26 5.13
N ALA A 75 -0.06 -11.94 5.24
CA ALA A 75 0.63 -11.16 6.25
C ALA A 75 0.14 -11.51 7.67
N SER A 76 0.98 -11.30 8.67
CA SER A 76 0.62 -11.36 10.07
C SER A 76 0.55 -9.95 10.64
N CYS A 77 -0.60 -9.58 11.20
CA CYS A 77 -0.89 -8.26 11.75
C CYS A 77 -1.37 -8.39 13.21
N PRO A 78 -1.25 -7.34 14.04
CA PRO A 78 -1.77 -7.34 15.41
C PRO A 78 -3.28 -7.61 15.50
N HIS A 79 -4.08 -7.05 14.61
CA HIS A 79 -5.50 -7.37 14.47
C HIS A 79 -5.74 -8.35 13.31
N ALA A 80 -6.90 -9.01 13.33
CA ALA A 80 -7.29 -9.92 12.26
C ALA A 80 -7.29 -9.20 10.91
N LEU A 81 -6.59 -9.78 9.93
CA LEU A 81 -6.57 -9.29 8.56
C LEU A 81 -7.98 -9.20 7.99
N GLY A 82 -8.26 -8.11 7.28
CA GLY A 82 -9.53 -7.91 6.58
C GLY A 82 -10.71 -7.52 7.47
N THR A 83 -10.46 -7.14 8.72
CA THR A 83 -11.50 -6.60 9.61
C THR A 83 -11.96 -5.22 9.11
N PRO A 84 -13.26 -5.01 8.84
CA PRO A 84 -13.81 -3.74 8.35
C PRO A 84 -14.04 -2.74 9.49
N ASN A 85 -13.00 -2.47 10.29
CA ASN A 85 -13.07 -1.45 11.34
C ASN A 85 -13.03 -0.05 10.71
N ALA A 86 -13.85 0.89 11.18
CA ALA A 86 -13.86 2.25 10.64
C ALA A 86 -12.50 2.94 10.86
N LEU A 87 -11.85 3.35 9.77
CA LEU A 87 -10.57 4.05 9.78
C LEU A 87 -10.78 5.51 9.35
N THR A 88 -10.53 6.44 10.27
CA THR A 88 -10.78 7.89 10.07
C THR A 88 -9.53 8.74 10.22
N SER A 89 -8.39 8.15 10.60
CA SER A 89 -7.13 8.85 10.83
C SER A 89 -6.36 9.20 9.56
N ALA A 90 -6.67 8.55 8.42
CA ALA A 90 -5.93 8.69 7.17
C ALA A 90 -6.88 8.93 5.96
N PRO A 91 -7.55 10.11 5.89
CA PRO A 91 -8.53 10.36 4.83
C PRO A 91 -7.88 10.44 3.45
N VAL A 92 -8.47 9.71 2.48
CA VAL A 92 -8.12 9.82 1.07
C VAL A 92 -9.02 10.83 0.38
N TYR A 93 -8.46 11.65 -0.50
CA TYR A 93 -9.21 12.65 -1.26
C TYR A 93 -9.11 12.37 -2.76
N ASN A 94 -10.26 12.25 -3.42
CA ASN A 94 -10.35 12.24 -4.87
C ASN A 94 -10.19 13.68 -5.41
N ILE A 95 -9.60 13.80 -6.60
CA ILE A 95 -9.60 15.05 -7.36
C ILE A 95 -10.77 15.02 -8.32
N GLN A 96 -11.79 15.84 -8.08
CA GLN A 96 -12.97 15.92 -8.94
C GLN A 96 -12.56 16.35 -10.35
N TYR A 97 -12.91 15.53 -11.33
CA TYR A 97 -12.52 15.71 -12.72
C TYR A 97 -12.97 17.06 -13.27
N GLY A 98 -12.08 17.73 -14.01
CA GLY A 98 -12.35 19.03 -14.64
C GLY A 98 -12.41 20.23 -13.68
N THR A 99 -12.44 20.02 -12.36
CA THR A 99 -12.53 21.12 -11.39
C THR A 99 -11.30 21.25 -10.50
N GLY A 100 -10.53 20.16 -10.33
CA GLY A 100 -9.39 20.11 -9.42
C GLY A 100 -9.78 20.10 -7.93
N LYS A 101 -11.08 20.09 -7.61
CA LYS A 101 -11.58 20.12 -6.24
C LYS A 101 -11.29 18.80 -5.53
N LYS A 102 -10.73 18.86 -4.33
CA LYS A 102 -10.60 17.70 -3.43
C LYS A 102 -11.95 17.34 -2.84
N VAL A 103 -12.35 16.08 -2.96
CA VAL A 103 -13.55 15.51 -2.33
C VAL A 103 -13.16 14.27 -1.53
N LEU A 104 -13.69 14.12 -0.32
CA LEU A 104 -13.39 12.97 0.53
C LEU A 104 -13.81 11.69 -0.21
N ALA A 105 -12.90 10.73 -0.29
CA ALA A 105 -13.20 9.41 -0.82
C ALA A 105 -14.03 8.64 0.22
N ALA A 106 -15.13 8.03 -0.22
CA ALA A 106 -15.93 7.11 0.57
C ALA A 106 -15.54 5.68 0.20
#